data_AF-A0A7X8EZS4-F1
#
_entry.id   AF-A0A7X8EZS4-F1
#
_cell.length_a   1.000
_cell.length_b   1.000
_cell.length_c   1.000
_cell.angle_alpha   90.00
_cell.angle_beta   90.00
_cell.angle_gamma   90.00
#
_symmetry.space_group_name_H-M   'P 1'
#
loop_
_entity.id
_entity.type
_entity.pdbx_description
1 polymer ?
#
loop_
_entity_poly.entity_id
_entity_poly.type
_entity_poly.pdbx_seq_one_letter_code
_entity_poly.pdbx_strand_id
1 'polypeptide(L)'
;MAHTHEHHPTDPESQNVSLPTFDELDAAGQSLTNALRVSFTILKVIMVLLIVLFAVSGIFRVQPDEEALVLQFGRLRGEGEQRILQPGLKFAFPEPISEVIRIPVQRVQTLELNSFWYFETEQERLSQRPRPATGPLNPLQDGYCLTRNDQETGLSGTDYNIVHSRWTITYLIRSPIDFFETIYVRPRNPGEDFLEAAAETVDPLLESLASNAIVTTMVKYSIDEAVRSLSDIAFDVQETLQRKLDEISSGLEIDAVRADRIVWPRQVDAAFQESNRARQESEQVRIDALS
;
A
#
# COMPACT_ATOMS: atom_id res chain seq x y z
N MET A 1 104.13 35.58 -0.50
CA MET A 1 104.21 37.06 -0.52
C MET A 1 103.10 37.53 -1.45
N ALA A 2 101.92 37.87 -0.93
CA ALA A 2 101.55 39.16 -0.33
C ALA A 2 101.35 40.26 -1.40
N HIS A 3 100.09 40.50 -1.78
CA HIS A 3 99.59 41.69 -2.48
C HIS A 3 98.14 41.92 -1.99
N THR A 4 97.94 42.75 -0.97
CA THR A 4 97.58 44.19 -1.00
C THR A 4 96.16 44.46 -1.51
N HIS A 5 95.34 44.96 -0.57
CA HIS A 5 93.97 45.45 -0.72
C HIS A 5 93.87 46.67 -1.64
N GLU A 6 92.77 46.76 -2.39
CA GLU A 6 92.06 48.01 -2.64
C GLU A 6 90.55 47.76 -2.77
N HIS A 7 89.77 48.64 -2.12
CA HIS A 7 88.32 48.67 -2.10
C HIS A 7 87.76 49.15 -3.45
N HIS A 8 86.68 48.54 -3.93
CA HIS A 8 85.80 49.14 -4.92
C HIS A 8 84.41 49.41 -4.29
N PRO A 9 83.90 50.65 -4.31
CA PRO A 9 82.54 50.95 -3.87
C PRO A 9 81.53 50.45 -4.91
N THR A 10 80.39 50.02 -4.40
CA THR A 10 79.18 49.53 -5.10
C THR A 10 78.62 50.54 -6.09
N ASP A 11 78.23 50.08 -7.28
CA ASP A 11 77.15 50.71 -8.06
C ASP A 11 75.93 49.79 -8.06
N PRO A 12 74.71 50.30 -7.80
CA PRO A 12 73.49 49.53 -7.86
C PRO A 12 73.15 49.23 -9.33
N GLU A 13 72.87 47.98 -9.66
CA GLU A 13 72.16 47.64 -10.89
C GLU A 13 70.81 48.37 -10.87
N SER A 14 70.73 49.46 -11.64
CA SER A 14 69.48 50.14 -11.94
C SER A 14 68.67 49.24 -12.86
N GLN A 15 67.87 48.36 -12.25
CA GLN A 15 66.72 47.77 -12.92
C GLN A 15 65.79 48.92 -13.29
N ASN A 16 65.91 49.42 -14.53
CA ASN A 16 64.93 50.30 -15.15
C ASN A 16 63.62 49.51 -15.28
N VAL A 17 62.82 49.51 -14.21
CA VAL A 17 61.42 49.11 -14.25
C VAL A 17 60.72 50.13 -15.13
N SER A 18 60.62 49.81 -16.42
CA SER A 18 59.87 50.59 -17.40
C SER A 18 58.42 50.55 -16.97
N LEU A 19 57.88 51.69 -16.55
CA LEU A 19 56.47 51.83 -16.21
C LEU A 19 55.63 51.48 -17.45
N PRO A 20 54.59 50.65 -17.33
CA PRO A 20 53.76 50.26 -18.47
C PRO A 20 53.19 51.50 -19.15
N THR A 21 53.22 51.50 -20.48
CA THR A 21 52.69 52.60 -21.28
C THR A 21 51.15 52.65 -21.18
N PHE A 22 50.54 53.82 -21.35
CA PHE A 22 49.07 53.98 -21.28
C PHE A 22 48.32 53.02 -22.22
N ASP A 23 48.90 52.72 -23.39
CA ASP A 23 48.33 51.80 -24.37
C ASP A 23 48.37 50.33 -23.89
N GLU A 24 49.40 49.92 -23.15
CA GLU A 24 49.48 48.56 -22.56
C GLU A 24 48.50 48.37 -21.41
N LEU A 25 48.28 49.42 -20.62
CA LEU A 25 47.27 49.42 -19.55
C LEU A 25 45.85 49.33 -20.12
N ASP A 26 45.58 50.00 -21.24
CA ASP A 26 44.29 49.95 -21.92
C ASP A 26 44.06 48.60 -22.62
N ALA A 27 45.08 48.04 -23.27
CA ALA A 27 45.02 46.70 -23.85
C ALA A 27 44.80 45.59 -22.79
N ALA A 28 45.44 45.71 -21.62
CA ALA A 28 45.23 44.82 -20.49
C ALA A 28 43.81 44.95 -19.92
N GLY A 29 43.30 46.18 -19.77
CA GLY A 29 41.92 46.45 -19.31
C GLY A 29 40.85 45.93 -20.28
N GLN A 30 41.08 46.07 -21.59
CA GLN A 30 40.19 45.54 -22.64
C GLN A 30 40.19 44.01 -22.66
N SER A 31 41.34 43.37 -22.48
CA SER A 31 41.45 41.91 -22.42
C SER A 31 40.73 41.32 -21.20
N LEU A 32 40.86 41.96 -20.03
CA LEU A 32 40.14 41.58 -18.81
C LEU A 32 38.62 41.76 -18.97
N THR A 33 38.19 42.87 -19.55
CA THR A 33 36.76 43.16 -19.80
C THR A 33 36.14 42.18 -20.80
N ASN A 34 36.87 41.83 -21.87
CA ASN A 34 36.42 40.84 -22.84
C ASN A 34 36.36 39.43 -22.22
N ALA A 35 37.35 39.04 -21.41
CA ALA A 35 37.33 37.76 -20.69
C ALA A 35 36.15 37.67 -19.71
N LEU A 36 35.83 38.75 -18.99
CA LEU A 36 34.66 38.84 -18.11
C LEU A 36 33.34 38.77 -18.90
N ARG A 37 33.22 39.47 -20.03
CA ARG A 37 32.01 39.42 -20.86
C ARG A 37 31.79 38.02 -21.44
N VAL A 38 32.86 37.33 -21.83
CA VAL A 38 32.82 35.94 -22.29
C VAL A 38 32.42 34.99 -21.16
N SER A 39 32.99 35.14 -19.95
CA SER A 39 32.62 34.30 -18.80
C SER A 39 31.16 34.49 -18.39
N PHE A 40 30.63 35.73 -18.40
CA PHE A 40 29.20 35.99 -18.19
C PHE A 40 28.32 35.38 -19.28
N THR A 41 28.77 35.39 -20.54
CA THR A 41 28.05 34.77 -21.65
C THR A 41 28.00 33.25 -21.48
N ILE A 42 29.12 32.61 -21.13
CA ILE A 42 29.20 31.17 -20.83
C ILE A 42 28.28 30.81 -19.65
N LEU A 43 28.34 31.58 -18.56
CA LEU A 43 27.49 31.36 -17.39
C LEU A 43 26.00 31.47 -17.76
N LYS A 44 25.62 32.46 -18.58
CA LYS A 44 24.25 32.62 -19.06
C LYS A 44 23.80 31.42 -19.89
N VAL A 45 24.66 30.90 -20.78
CA VAL A 45 24.36 29.69 -21.57
C VAL A 45 24.17 28.48 -20.66
N ILE A 46 25.05 28.28 -19.67
CA ILE A 46 24.93 27.19 -18.69
C ILE A 46 23.62 27.32 -17.90
N MET A 47 23.29 28.52 -17.43
CA MET A 47 22.06 28.78 -16.69
C MET A 47 20.82 28.47 -17.53
N VAL A 48 20.79 28.90 -18.79
CA VAL A 48 19.69 28.57 -19.72
C VAL A 48 19.60 27.07 -19.96
N LEU A 49 20.74 26.39 -20.16
CA LEU A 49 20.78 24.94 -20.33
C LEU A 49 20.21 24.20 -19.10
N LEU A 50 20.60 24.62 -17.90
CA LEU A 50 20.08 24.04 -16.65
C LEU A 50 18.58 24.27 -16.49
N ILE A 51 18.07 25.45 -16.85
CA ILE A 51 16.61 25.73 -16.82
C ILE A 51 15.86 24.84 -17.81
N VAL A 52 16.41 24.63 -19.01
CA VAL A 52 15.79 23.73 -20.00
C VAL A 52 15.82 22.28 -19.51
N LEU A 53 16.94 21.80 -18.98
CA LEU A 53 17.03 20.46 -18.39
C LEU A 53 16.06 20.28 -17.22
N PHE A 54 15.95 21.30 -16.36
CA PHE A 54 14.98 21.34 -15.27
C PHE A 54 13.55 21.25 -15.82
N ALA A 55 13.19 22.07 -16.81
CA ALA A 55 11.87 22.01 -17.42
C ALA A 55 11.57 20.64 -18.06
N VAL A 56 12.50 20.05 -18.81
CA VAL A 56 12.29 18.73 -19.42
C VAL A 56 12.18 17.62 -18.37
N SER A 57 12.84 17.75 -17.22
CA SER A 57 12.73 16.83 -16.09
C SER A 57 11.32 16.75 -15.49
N GLY A 58 10.44 17.72 -15.77
CA GLY A 58 9.05 17.73 -15.30
C GLY A 58 8.09 16.88 -16.15
N ILE A 59 8.56 16.32 -17.27
CA ILE A 59 7.74 15.47 -18.15
C ILE A 59 7.76 14.04 -17.63
N PHE A 60 6.58 13.49 -17.36
CA PHE A 60 6.42 12.10 -16.92
C PHE A 60 5.23 11.44 -17.62
N ARG A 61 5.12 10.12 -17.49
CA ARG A 61 4.06 9.31 -18.12
C ARG A 61 3.28 8.57 -17.05
N VAL A 62 1.96 8.64 -17.16
CA VAL A 62 1.00 7.89 -16.34
C VAL A 62 0.53 6.67 -17.14
N GLN A 63 0.59 5.49 -16.52
CA GLN A 63 0.17 4.24 -17.15
C GLN A 63 -1.36 4.08 -17.16
N PRO A 64 -1.95 3.26 -18.03
CA PRO A 64 -3.41 3.06 -18.09
C PRO A 64 -4.03 2.46 -16.82
N ASP A 65 -3.25 1.72 -16.02
CA ASP A 65 -3.66 1.10 -14.76
C ASP A 65 -3.36 1.98 -13.53
N GLU A 66 -2.78 3.17 -13.74
CA GLU A 66 -2.38 4.10 -12.70
C GLU A 66 -3.09 5.45 -12.83
N GLU A 67 -3.36 6.07 -11.70
CA GLU A 67 -3.71 7.47 -11.62
C GLU A 67 -2.63 8.23 -10.86
N ALA A 68 -2.29 9.43 -11.34
CA ALA A 68 -1.28 10.26 -10.70
C ALA A 68 -1.92 11.45 -9.97
N LEU A 69 -1.61 11.55 -8.68
CA LEU A 69 -1.90 12.70 -7.84
C LEU A 69 -0.70 13.64 -7.84
N VAL A 70 -0.94 14.93 -8.12
CA VAL A 70 0.11 15.95 -8.08
C VAL A 70 -0.08 16.86 -6.88
N LEU A 71 0.88 16.80 -5.96
CA LEU A 71 0.93 17.67 -4.81
C LEU A 71 1.80 18.88 -5.12
N GLN A 72 1.40 20.04 -4.64
CA GLN A 72 2.18 21.27 -4.68
C GLN A 72 2.45 21.76 -3.28
N PHE A 73 3.74 21.83 -2.93
CA PHE A 73 4.17 22.17 -1.57
C PHE A 73 3.43 21.34 -0.49
N GLY A 74 3.25 20.03 -0.75
CA GLY A 74 2.56 19.10 0.15
C GLY A 74 1.04 19.26 0.22
N ARG A 75 0.42 20.08 -0.64
CA ARG A 75 -1.04 20.22 -0.74
C ARG A 75 -1.53 19.71 -2.08
N LEU A 76 -2.67 19.03 -2.11
CA LEU A 76 -3.32 18.64 -3.37
C LEU A 76 -3.69 19.90 -4.15
N ARG A 77 -3.23 20.00 -5.41
CA ARG A 77 -3.54 21.14 -6.28
C ARG A 77 -4.85 20.88 -7.03
N GLY A 78 -5.82 21.79 -6.92
CA GLY A 78 -7.02 21.83 -7.77
C GLY A 78 -8.34 21.61 -7.01
N GLU A 79 -9.46 21.93 -7.64
CA GLU A 79 -10.82 21.59 -7.19
C GLU A 79 -11.34 20.40 -8.02
N GLY A 80 -11.80 19.33 -7.35
CA GLY A 80 -12.41 18.17 -8.01
C GLY A 80 -11.48 17.38 -8.95
N GLU A 81 -11.97 17.11 -10.16
CA GLU A 81 -11.34 16.24 -11.18
C GLU A 81 -9.97 16.74 -11.68
N GLN A 82 -9.59 17.99 -11.42
CA GLN A 82 -8.27 18.51 -11.80
C GLN A 82 -7.11 17.97 -10.92
N ARG A 83 -7.43 17.26 -9.83
CA ARG A 83 -6.45 16.62 -8.91
C ARG A 83 -5.92 15.29 -9.44
N ILE A 84 -6.65 14.66 -10.36
CA ILE A 84 -6.35 13.33 -10.90
C ILE A 84 -5.84 13.50 -12.33
N LEU A 85 -4.60 13.07 -12.58
CA LEU A 85 -4.07 13.00 -13.92
C LEU A 85 -4.38 11.64 -14.54
N GLN A 86 -5.28 11.66 -15.51
CA GLN A 86 -5.59 10.51 -16.35
C GLN A 86 -4.36 10.00 -17.12
N PRO A 87 -4.39 8.73 -17.60
CA PRO A 87 -3.29 8.13 -18.35
C PRO A 87 -2.78 8.98 -19.52
N GLY A 88 -1.46 8.97 -19.74
CA GLY A 88 -0.81 9.70 -20.83
C GLY A 88 0.44 10.47 -20.41
N LEU A 89 0.99 11.23 -21.36
CA LEU A 89 2.14 12.11 -21.11
C LEU A 89 1.65 13.37 -20.39
N LYS A 90 2.22 13.66 -19.23
CA LYS A 90 1.85 14.79 -18.39
C LYS A 90 3.09 15.59 -18.00
N PHE A 91 2.85 16.83 -17.62
CA PHE A 91 3.88 17.74 -17.14
C PHE A 91 3.52 18.19 -15.73
N ALA A 92 4.45 18.03 -14.80
CA ALA A 92 4.40 18.66 -13.48
C ALA A 92 5.67 19.50 -13.31
N PHE A 93 5.62 20.47 -12.40
CA PHE A 93 6.84 21.17 -12.05
C PHE A 93 7.81 20.18 -11.40
N PRO A 94 9.10 20.20 -11.74
CA PRO A 94 10.07 19.32 -11.11
C PRO A 94 10.14 19.59 -9.60
N GLU A 95 10.64 18.60 -8.87
CA GLU A 95 10.96 18.74 -7.46
C GLU A 95 11.86 19.97 -7.25
N PRO A 96 11.65 20.78 -6.19
CA PRO A 96 10.80 20.52 -5.02
C PRO A 96 9.38 21.12 -5.09
N ILE A 97 8.96 21.68 -6.24
CA ILE A 97 7.72 22.45 -6.35
C ILE A 97 6.49 21.53 -6.41
N SER A 98 6.62 20.39 -7.10
CA SER A 98 5.56 19.39 -7.17
C SER A 98 6.08 17.99 -6.89
N GLU A 99 5.26 17.19 -6.23
CA GLU A 99 5.48 15.77 -5.95
C GLU A 99 4.39 14.96 -6.66
N VAL A 100 4.77 13.88 -7.34
CA VAL A 100 3.85 13.06 -8.15
C VAL A 100 3.74 11.67 -7.53
N ILE A 101 2.57 11.36 -6.99
CA ILE A 101 2.25 10.06 -6.41
C ILE A 101 1.41 9.29 -7.43
N ARG A 102 1.88 8.09 -7.81
CA ARG A 102 1.20 7.19 -8.73
C ARG A 102 0.54 6.08 -7.95
N ILE A 103 -0.77 5.95 -8.08
CA ILE A 103 -1.59 4.98 -7.36
C ILE A 103 -2.22 4.03 -8.40
N PRO A 104 -1.95 2.71 -8.32
CA PRO A 104 -2.56 1.74 -9.21
C PRO A 104 -4.02 1.49 -8.82
N VAL A 105 -4.97 1.91 -9.67
CA VAL A 105 -6.41 1.85 -9.39
C VAL A 105 -7.08 0.57 -9.89
N GLN A 106 -6.46 -0.14 -10.82
CA GLN A 106 -7.02 -1.35 -11.46
C GLN A 106 -6.36 -2.65 -10.98
N ARG A 107 -5.49 -2.58 -9.98
CA ARG A 107 -4.73 -3.75 -9.53
C ARG A 107 -5.38 -4.37 -8.29
N VAL A 108 -6.07 -5.49 -8.50
CA VAL A 108 -6.68 -6.27 -7.42
C VAL A 108 -5.61 -6.83 -6.49
N GLN A 109 -5.77 -6.60 -5.20
CA GLN A 109 -4.97 -7.17 -4.11
C GLN A 109 -5.78 -8.25 -3.40
N THR A 110 -5.09 -9.22 -2.82
CA THR A 110 -5.71 -10.35 -2.11
C THR A 110 -5.21 -10.38 -0.67
N LEU A 111 -6.13 -10.36 0.28
CA LEU A 111 -5.89 -10.56 1.70
C LEU A 111 -6.49 -11.90 2.14
N GLU A 112 -5.66 -12.79 2.66
CA GLU A 112 -6.10 -14.03 3.29
C GLU A 112 -6.33 -13.82 4.79
N LEU A 113 -7.57 -14.00 5.24
CA LEU A 113 -7.95 -13.82 6.64
C LEU A 113 -8.16 -15.18 7.31
N ASN A 114 -7.21 -15.51 8.18
CA ASN A 114 -7.16 -16.78 8.92
C ASN A 114 -7.44 -16.61 10.42
N SER A 115 -7.83 -15.42 10.87
CA SER A 115 -8.01 -15.05 12.29
C SER A 115 -9.10 -15.87 12.99
N PHE A 116 -10.01 -16.51 12.23
CA PHE A 116 -11.05 -17.41 12.72
C PHE A 116 -10.79 -18.90 12.41
N TRP A 117 -9.58 -19.24 11.96
CA TRP A 117 -9.18 -20.60 11.66
C TRP A 117 -8.45 -21.23 12.86
N TYR A 118 -8.62 -22.54 13.04
CA TYR A 118 -7.88 -23.26 14.07
C TYR A 118 -6.38 -23.32 13.73
N PHE A 119 -5.53 -23.51 14.73
CA PHE A 119 -4.10 -23.56 14.49
C PHE A 119 -3.71 -24.79 13.67
N GLU A 120 -2.93 -24.57 12.61
CA GLU A 120 -2.34 -25.60 11.76
C GLU A 120 -0.84 -25.37 11.69
N THR A 121 -0.07 -26.45 11.88
CA THR A 121 1.37 -26.41 11.60
C THR A 121 1.61 -26.34 10.08
N GLU A 122 2.75 -25.80 9.66
CA GLU A 122 3.08 -25.74 8.22
C GLU A 122 3.03 -27.12 7.54
N GLN A 123 3.48 -28.16 8.24
CA GLN A 123 3.48 -29.53 7.75
C GLN A 123 2.05 -30.07 7.55
N GLU A 124 1.10 -29.70 8.41
CA GLU A 124 -0.33 -30.05 8.27
C GLU A 124 -0.96 -29.30 7.09
N ARG A 125 -0.66 -28.00 6.95
CA ARG A 125 -1.12 -27.19 5.81
C ARG A 125 -0.66 -27.77 4.47
N LEU A 126 0.62 -28.18 4.40
CA LEU A 126 1.21 -28.77 3.19
C LEU A 126 0.70 -30.19 2.89
N SER A 127 0.45 -30.99 3.93
CA SER A 127 -0.04 -32.36 3.75
C SER A 127 -1.54 -32.45 3.53
N GLN A 128 -2.29 -31.36 3.75
CA GLN A 128 -3.76 -31.28 3.67
C GLN A 128 -4.46 -32.37 4.50
N ARG A 129 -3.80 -32.85 5.56
CA ARG A 129 -4.30 -33.91 6.44
C ARG A 129 -4.35 -33.36 7.86
N PRO A 130 -5.53 -32.92 8.35
CA PRO A 130 -5.67 -32.44 9.71
C PRO A 130 -5.38 -33.59 10.68
N ARG A 131 -4.59 -33.34 11.73
CA ARG A 131 -4.53 -34.28 12.85
C ARG A 131 -5.90 -34.37 13.54
N PRO A 132 -6.29 -35.56 14.04
CA PRO A 132 -7.42 -35.69 14.95
C PRO A 132 -7.21 -34.73 16.13
N ALA A 133 -8.26 -34.00 16.50
CA ALA A 133 -8.18 -33.12 17.67
C ALA A 133 -8.08 -33.98 18.94
N THR A 134 -6.98 -33.83 19.67
CA THR A 134 -6.76 -34.52 20.95
C THR A 134 -6.98 -33.52 22.08
N GLY A 135 -8.18 -33.50 22.66
CA GLY A 135 -8.56 -32.61 23.76
C GLY A 135 -9.56 -31.51 23.36
N PRO A 136 -9.96 -30.66 24.32
CA PRO A 136 -10.90 -29.56 24.08
C PRO A 136 -10.31 -28.50 23.15
N LEU A 137 -11.17 -27.66 22.57
CA LEU A 137 -10.75 -26.49 21.80
C LEU A 137 -9.95 -25.52 22.69
N ASN A 138 -8.83 -25.02 22.18
CA ASN A 138 -7.99 -24.06 22.90
C ASN A 138 -8.23 -22.65 22.33
N PRO A 139 -9.06 -21.80 22.97
CA PRO A 139 -9.43 -20.50 22.42
C PRO A 139 -8.26 -19.49 22.38
N LEU A 140 -7.14 -19.78 23.04
CA LEU A 140 -5.93 -18.95 22.96
C LEU A 140 -5.08 -19.25 21.72
N GLN A 141 -5.30 -20.39 21.08
CA GLN A 141 -4.52 -20.85 19.94
C GLN A 141 -5.38 -21.02 18.69
N ASP A 142 -6.62 -21.51 18.85
CA ASP A 142 -7.56 -21.73 17.78
C ASP A 142 -8.46 -20.50 17.60
N GLY A 143 -8.43 -19.89 16.41
CA GLY A 143 -9.37 -18.85 16.03
C GLY A 143 -10.76 -19.42 15.82
N TYR A 144 -11.81 -18.67 16.15
CA TYR A 144 -13.19 -19.12 16.01
C TYR A 144 -14.16 -17.95 15.82
N CYS A 145 -15.29 -18.23 15.18
CA CYS A 145 -16.41 -17.31 15.06
C CYS A 145 -17.65 -17.86 15.76
N LEU A 146 -18.54 -16.96 16.17
CA LEU A 146 -19.83 -17.30 16.78
C LEU A 146 -20.94 -17.26 15.75
N THR A 147 -21.85 -18.21 15.84
CA THR A 147 -23.06 -18.33 15.01
C THR A 147 -24.29 -18.41 15.91
N ARG A 148 -25.43 -18.00 15.37
CA ARG A 148 -26.72 -18.10 16.04
C ARG A 148 -27.02 -19.56 16.41
N ASN A 149 -27.75 -19.78 17.49
CA ASN A 149 -28.35 -21.08 17.73
C ASN A 149 -29.59 -21.30 16.86
N ASP A 150 -29.86 -22.56 16.53
CA ASP A 150 -31.12 -22.94 15.92
C ASP A 150 -32.25 -22.68 16.91
N GLN A 151 -33.35 -22.11 16.42
CA GLN A 151 -34.57 -22.03 17.22
C GLN A 151 -35.27 -23.38 17.16
N GLU A 152 -34.78 -24.37 17.91
CA GLU A 152 -35.55 -25.60 18.15
C GLU A 152 -36.66 -25.29 19.16
N THR A 153 -37.91 -25.48 18.73
CA THR A 153 -39.11 -25.31 19.57
C THR A 153 -39.01 -26.16 20.83
N GLY A 154 -38.87 -25.51 22.00
CA GLY A 154 -38.81 -26.17 23.31
C GLY A 154 -37.45 -26.10 24.01
N LEU A 155 -36.39 -25.69 23.30
CA LEU A 155 -35.07 -25.41 23.87
C LEU A 155 -34.89 -23.89 23.98
N SER A 156 -35.18 -23.34 25.17
CA SER A 156 -34.90 -21.94 25.49
C SER A 156 -33.41 -21.73 25.80
N GLY A 157 -32.54 -21.98 24.82
CA GLY A 157 -31.11 -21.69 24.89
C GLY A 157 -30.77 -20.45 24.06
N THR A 158 -30.21 -19.42 24.70
CA THR A 158 -29.63 -18.25 24.02
C THR A 158 -28.17 -18.45 23.63
N ASP A 159 -27.67 -19.68 23.77
CA ASP A 159 -26.26 -20.00 23.58
C ASP A 159 -25.85 -19.78 22.12
N TYR A 160 -24.58 -19.48 21.85
CA TYR A 160 -24.05 -19.36 20.49
C TYR A 160 -23.29 -20.63 20.12
N ASN A 161 -23.30 -20.97 18.84
CA ASN A 161 -22.48 -22.06 18.31
C ASN A 161 -21.12 -21.52 17.86
N ILE A 162 -20.10 -22.38 17.89
CA ILE A 162 -18.73 -22.04 17.49
C ILE A 162 -18.43 -22.69 16.15
N VAL A 163 -17.80 -21.94 15.24
CA VAL A 163 -17.28 -22.45 13.97
C VAL A 163 -15.87 -21.92 13.71
N HIS A 164 -15.10 -22.65 12.91
CA HIS A 164 -13.87 -22.15 12.29
C HIS A 164 -14.18 -21.69 10.88
N SER A 165 -13.64 -20.53 10.50
CA SER A 165 -13.86 -19.97 9.16
C SER A 165 -12.58 -19.39 8.58
N ARG A 166 -12.36 -19.60 7.28
CA ARG A 166 -11.25 -19.03 6.51
C ARG A 166 -11.83 -18.21 5.37
N TRP A 167 -11.25 -17.03 5.16
CA TRP A 167 -11.77 -16.05 4.21
C TRP A 167 -10.67 -15.54 3.29
N THR A 168 -11.05 -15.26 2.05
CA THR A 168 -10.24 -14.52 1.09
C THR A 168 -10.98 -13.24 0.73
N ILE A 169 -10.31 -12.10 0.84
CA ILE A 169 -10.84 -10.79 0.48
C ILE A 169 -10.02 -10.24 -0.66
N THR A 170 -10.68 -9.80 -1.71
CA THR A 170 -10.05 -9.14 -2.85
C THR A 170 -10.53 -7.70 -2.91
N TYR A 171 -9.60 -6.77 -3.10
CA TYR A 171 -9.87 -5.35 -3.03
C TYR A 171 -9.02 -4.55 -4.02
N LEU A 172 -9.44 -3.34 -4.33
CA LEU A 172 -8.71 -2.39 -5.17
C LEU A 172 -8.88 -0.96 -4.66
N ILE A 173 -8.01 -0.06 -5.12
CA ILE A 173 -8.13 1.37 -4.81
C ILE A 173 -9.01 2.00 -5.88
N ARG A 174 -10.25 2.35 -5.52
CA ARG A 174 -11.21 2.97 -6.45
C ARG A 174 -11.06 4.49 -6.50
N SER A 175 -10.87 5.12 -5.34
CA SER A 175 -10.72 6.57 -5.22
C SER A 175 -9.33 6.90 -4.67
N PRO A 176 -8.37 7.25 -5.54
CA PRO A 176 -7.01 7.63 -5.12
C PRO A 176 -6.99 8.83 -4.17
N ILE A 177 -7.93 9.76 -4.32
CA ILE A 177 -8.03 10.95 -3.48
C ILE A 177 -8.42 10.54 -2.06
N ASP A 178 -9.54 9.83 -1.90
CA ASP A 178 -10.03 9.42 -0.58
C ASP A 178 -9.01 8.49 0.09
N PHE A 179 -8.41 7.60 -0.70
CA PHE A 179 -7.33 6.74 -0.23
C PHE A 179 -6.14 7.54 0.30
N PHE A 180 -5.64 8.51 -0.46
CA PHE A 180 -4.49 9.31 -0.05
C PHE A 180 -4.78 10.25 1.13
N GLU A 181 -5.99 10.78 1.23
CA GLU A 181 -6.37 11.70 2.32
C GLU A 181 -6.65 10.95 3.64
N THR A 182 -7.16 9.73 3.57
CA THR A 182 -7.57 8.94 4.76
C THR A 182 -6.51 7.93 5.18
N ILE A 183 -5.89 7.23 4.23
CA ILE A 183 -4.95 6.14 4.49
C ILE A 183 -3.53 6.67 4.44
N TYR A 184 -2.85 6.58 5.58
CA TYR A 184 -1.43 6.90 5.64
C TYR A 184 -0.62 5.82 4.92
N VAL A 185 0.19 6.23 3.95
CA VAL A 185 1.22 5.38 3.34
C VAL A 185 2.57 6.01 3.65
N ARG A 186 3.47 5.22 4.22
CA ARG A 186 4.82 5.70 4.53
C ARG A 186 5.60 6.06 3.25
N PRO A 187 6.64 6.89 3.34
CA PRO A 187 7.56 7.09 2.24
C PRO A 187 8.13 5.76 1.74
N ARG A 188 8.17 5.61 0.41
CA ARG A 188 8.67 4.39 -0.25
C ARG A 188 10.19 4.38 -0.33
N ASN A 189 10.78 3.20 -0.18
CA ASN A 189 12.18 2.97 -0.50
C ASN A 189 12.39 3.01 -2.03
N PRO A 190 13.60 3.34 -2.52
CA PRO A 190 13.88 3.31 -3.95
C PRO A 190 13.60 1.92 -4.55
N GLY A 191 12.68 1.87 -5.51
CA GLY A 191 12.29 0.63 -6.22
C GLY A 191 11.15 -0.17 -5.58
N GLU A 192 10.61 0.26 -4.45
CA GLU A 192 9.47 -0.38 -3.77
C GLU A 192 8.14 -0.11 -4.48
N ASP A 193 7.29 -1.13 -4.59
CA ASP A 193 5.96 -0.99 -5.19
C ASP A 193 5.02 -0.18 -4.27
N PHE A 194 4.09 0.57 -4.86
CA PHE A 194 3.15 1.37 -4.06
C PHE A 194 2.26 0.51 -3.17
N LEU A 195 1.74 -0.60 -3.70
CA LEU A 195 0.81 -1.45 -2.99
C LEU A 195 1.51 -2.23 -1.88
N GLU A 196 2.79 -2.57 -2.06
CA GLU A 196 3.61 -3.17 -1.01
C GLU A 196 3.76 -2.23 0.18
N ALA A 197 4.10 -0.96 -0.05
CA ALA A 197 4.19 0.04 1.02
C ALA A 197 2.81 0.34 1.65
N ALA A 198 1.74 0.32 0.85
CA ALA A 198 0.39 0.55 1.32
C ALA A 198 -0.14 -0.63 2.17
N ALA A 199 0.21 -1.87 1.81
CA ALA A 199 -0.22 -3.09 2.49
C ALA A 199 0.14 -3.07 3.99
N GLU A 200 1.26 -2.46 4.38
CA GLU A 200 1.65 -2.30 5.79
C GLU A 200 0.59 -1.60 6.65
N THR A 201 -0.23 -0.73 6.06
CA THR A 201 -1.32 -0.03 6.74
C THR A 201 -2.69 -0.57 6.35
N VAL A 202 -2.87 -0.94 5.07
CA VAL A 202 -4.15 -1.41 4.53
C VAL A 202 -4.51 -2.80 5.05
N ASP A 203 -3.57 -3.74 5.09
CA ASP A 203 -3.86 -5.11 5.52
C ASP A 203 -4.34 -5.19 6.97
N PRO A 204 -3.69 -4.58 7.98
CA PRO A 204 -4.20 -4.63 9.35
C PRO A 204 -5.52 -3.88 9.52
N LEU A 205 -5.76 -2.80 8.74
CA LEU A 205 -7.04 -2.10 8.73
C LEU A 205 -8.14 -3.00 8.18
N LEU A 206 -7.93 -3.61 7.01
CA LEU A 206 -8.87 -4.52 6.38
C LEU A 206 -9.09 -5.76 7.24
N GLU A 207 -8.06 -6.33 7.84
CA GLU A 207 -8.20 -7.46 8.76
C GLU A 207 -9.12 -7.12 9.92
N SER A 208 -8.94 -5.93 10.53
CA SER A 208 -9.77 -5.48 11.65
C SER A 208 -11.23 -5.25 11.22
N LEU A 209 -11.46 -4.52 10.14
CA LEU A 209 -12.81 -4.20 9.65
C LEU A 209 -13.53 -5.44 9.13
N ALA A 210 -12.83 -6.31 8.40
CA ALA A 210 -13.38 -7.56 7.90
C ALA A 210 -13.69 -8.52 9.04
N SER A 211 -12.82 -8.64 10.04
CA SER A 211 -13.10 -9.45 11.23
C SER A 211 -14.37 -8.98 11.93
N ASN A 212 -14.56 -7.66 12.06
CA ASN A 212 -15.77 -7.11 12.63
C ASN A 212 -17.02 -7.38 11.75
N ALA A 213 -16.89 -7.26 10.43
CA ALA A 213 -17.96 -7.55 9.48
C ALA A 213 -18.37 -9.03 9.51
N ILE A 214 -17.41 -9.95 9.54
CA ILE A 214 -17.61 -11.39 9.66
C ILE A 214 -18.34 -11.71 10.96
N VAL A 215 -17.84 -11.24 12.11
CA VAL A 215 -18.49 -11.50 13.41
C VAL A 215 -19.94 -10.99 13.43
N THR A 216 -20.17 -9.77 12.94
CA THR A 216 -21.52 -9.17 12.90
C THR A 216 -22.48 -9.90 11.95
N THR A 217 -21.94 -10.53 10.91
CA THR A 217 -22.73 -11.26 9.91
C THR A 217 -23.01 -12.69 10.38
N MET A 218 -21.99 -13.40 10.86
CA MET A 218 -22.07 -14.81 11.26
C MET A 218 -23.09 -15.06 12.38
N VAL A 219 -23.28 -14.11 13.30
CA VAL A 219 -24.29 -14.21 14.36
C VAL A 219 -25.74 -14.21 13.87
N LYS A 220 -25.99 -13.93 12.59
CA LYS A 220 -27.32 -14.03 11.97
C LYS A 220 -27.64 -15.45 11.50
N TYR A 221 -26.61 -16.23 11.18
CA TYR A 221 -26.74 -17.57 10.61
C TYR A 221 -26.61 -18.63 11.69
N SER A 222 -27.36 -19.71 11.57
CA SER A 222 -27.11 -20.90 12.37
C SER A 222 -25.90 -21.68 11.87
N ILE A 223 -25.43 -22.67 12.63
CA ILE A 223 -24.29 -23.50 12.22
C ILE A 223 -24.58 -24.28 10.93
N ASP A 224 -25.82 -24.76 10.75
CA ASP A 224 -26.23 -25.49 9.56
C ASP A 224 -26.28 -24.57 8.33
N GLU A 225 -26.78 -23.35 8.49
CA GLU A 225 -26.75 -22.31 7.45
C GLU A 225 -25.31 -21.90 7.14
N ALA A 226 -24.48 -21.72 8.17
CA ALA A 226 -23.08 -21.30 8.05
C ALA A 226 -22.24 -22.27 7.22
N VAL A 227 -22.47 -23.57 7.33
CA VAL A 227 -21.74 -24.59 6.57
C VAL A 227 -22.27 -24.74 5.14
N ARG A 228 -23.56 -24.44 4.90
CA ARG A 228 -24.23 -24.70 3.60
C ARG A 228 -24.30 -23.47 2.69
N SER A 229 -24.41 -22.27 3.24
CA SER A 229 -24.68 -21.02 2.52
C SER A 229 -23.46 -20.10 2.46
N LEU A 230 -22.29 -20.65 2.13
CA LEU A 230 -21.02 -19.91 2.10
C LEU A 230 -21.07 -18.64 1.23
N SER A 231 -21.72 -18.71 0.07
CA SER A 231 -21.82 -17.58 -0.87
C SER A 231 -22.70 -16.45 -0.36
N ASP A 232 -23.85 -16.77 0.26
CA ASP A 232 -24.77 -15.76 0.81
C ASP A 232 -24.11 -15.00 1.96
N ILE A 233 -23.42 -15.73 2.85
CA ILE A 233 -22.69 -15.13 3.97
C ILE A 233 -21.55 -14.26 3.46
N ALA A 234 -20.82 -14.72 2.45
CA ALA A 234 -19.74 -13.93 1.86
C ALA A 234 -20.26 -12.62 1.22
N PHE A 235 -21.42 -12.67 0.56
CA PHE A 235 -22.09 -11.47 0.04
C PHE A 235 -22.48 -10.50 1.17
N ASP A 236 -23.11 -10.99 2.24
CA ASP A 236 -23.49 -10.16 3.40
C ASP A 236 -22.26 -9.54 4.11
N VAL A 237 -21.15 -10.29 4.19
CA VAL A 237 -19.87 -9.79 4.70
C VAL A 237 -19.32 -8.71 3.78
N GLN A 238 -19.35 -8.92 2.46
CA GLN A 238 -18.91 -7.93 1.48
C GLN A 238 -19.69 -6.62 1.60
N GLU A 239 -21.02 -6.66 1.66
CA GLU A 239 -21.84 -5.46 1.87
C GLU A 239 -21.51 -4.75 3.18
N THR A 240 -21.34 -5.52 4.26
CA THR A 240 -21.02 -4.95 5.58
C THR A 240 -19.62 -4.33 5.62
N LEU A 241 -18.64 -4.98 4.99
CA LEU A 241 -17.26 -4.49 4.91
C LEU A 241 -17.16 -3.24 4.02
N GLN A 242 -17.79 -3.26 2.83
CA GLN A 242 -17.79 -2.10 1.93
C GLN A 242 -18.39 -0.89 2.61
N ARG A 243 -19.55 -1.04 3.27
CA ARG A 243 -20.17 0.06 4.03
C ARG A 243 -19.24 0.65 5.09
N LYS A 244 -18.48 -0.19 5.82
CA LYS A 244 -17.51 0.29 6.82
C LYS A 244 -16.35 1.06 6.20
N LEU A 245 -15.90 0.64 5.01
CA LEU A 245 -14.85 1.32 4.24
C LEU A 245 -15.34 2.65 3.66
N ASP A 246 -16.61 2.72 3.27
CA ASP A 246 -17.27 3.95 2.81
C ASP A 246 -17.48 4.95 3.96
N GLU A 247 -17.87 4.47 5.15
CA GLU A 247 -18.07 5.29 6.36
C GLU A 247 -16.80 6.08 6.76
N ILE A 248 -15.63 5.51 6.52
CA ILE A 248 -14.34 6.18 6.77
C ILE A 248 -13.78 6.88 5.54
N SER A 249 -14.47 6.84 4.39
CA SER A 249 -13.98 7.38 3.11
C SER A 249 -12.57 6.87 2.79
N SER A 250 -12.37 5.55 2.87
CA SER A 250 -11.07 4.92 2.66
C SER A 250 -10.59 4.92 1.21
N GLY A 251 -11.50 5.15 0.25
CA GLY A 251 -11.22 4.99 -1.18
C GLY A 251 -10.97 3.55 -1.65
N LEU A 252 -11.13 2.56 -0.77
CA LEU A 252 -11.03 1.14 -1.08
C LEU A 252 -12.36 0.56 -1.54
N GLU A 253 -12.31 -0.32 -2.53
CA GLU A 253 -13.47 -1.09 -3.01
C GLU A 253 -13.18 -2.58 -2.85
N ILE A 254 -14.14 -3.30 -2.27
CA ILE A 254 -14.12 -4.75 -2.16
C ILE A 254 -14.65 -5.34 -3.47
N ASP A 255 -13.75 -5.98 -4.21
CA ASP A 255 -14.09 -6.69 -5.45
C ASP A 255 -14.92 -7.94 -5.11
N ALA A 256 -14.38 -8.79 -4.23
CA ALA A 256 -15.08 -9.96 -3.73
C ALA A 256 -14.63 -10.37 -2.33
N VAL A 257 -15.57 -10.90 -1.56
CA VAL A 257 -15.30 -11.72 -0.36
C VAL A 257 -15.66 -13.16 -0.66
N ARG A 258 -14.83 -14.10 -0.19
CA ARG A 258 -15.09 -15.53 -0.28
C ARG A 258 -14.90 -16.20 1.06
N ALA A 259 -15.91 -16.94 1.51
CA ALA A 259 -15.76 -17.94 2.55
C ALA A 259 -15.10 -19.19 1.94
N ASP A 260 -13.80 -19.37 2.15
CA ASP A 260 -13.08 -20.53 1.62
C ASP A 260 -13.55 -21.82 2.28
N ARG A 261 -13.81 -21.74 3.58
CA ARG A 261 -14.28 -22.86 4.39
C ARG A 261 -14.91 -22.38 5.68
N ILE A 262 -16.06 -22.96 6.04
CA ILE A 262 -16.66 -22.85 7.37
C ILE A 262 -16.91 -24.28 7.87
N VAL A 263 -16.36 -24.62 9.04
CA VAL A 263 -16.48 -25.94 9.65
C VAL A 263 -16.76 -25.84 11.14
N TRP A 264 -17.43 -26.84 11.69
CA TRP A 264 -17.53 -27.02 13.13
C TRP A 264 -16.15 -27.38 13.76
N PRO A 265 -15.98 -27.21 15.08
CA PRO A 265 -14.76 -27.60 15.78
C PRO A 265 -14.43 -29.08 15.56
N ARG A 266 -13.16 -29.38 15.28
CA ARG A 266 -12.69 -30.75 14.98
C ARG A 266 -12.97 -31.73 16.14
N GLN A 267 -13.09 -31.22 17.36
CA GLN A 267 -13.36 -31.98 18.57
C GLN A 267 -14.76 -32.61 18.60
N VAL A 268 -15.72 -32.01 17.88
CA VAL A 268 -17.12 -32.45 17.88
C VAL A 268 -17.52 -33.11 16.55
N ASP A 269 -16.55 -33.35 15.66
CA ASP A 269 -16.77 -33.85 14.30
C ASP A 269 -17.60 -35.14 14.27
N ALA A 270 -17.25 -36.13 15.11
CA ALA A 270 -17.98 -37.39 15.18
C ALA A 270 -19.45 -37.19 15.60
N ALA A 271 -19.71 -36.35 16.60
CA ALA A 271 -21.05 -36.10 17.13
C ALA A 271 -21.93 -35.34 16.12
N PHE A 272 -21.36 -34.36 15.42
CA PHE A 272 -22.09 -33.62 14.37
C PHE A 272 -22.38 -34.47 13.15
N GLN A 273 -21.44 -35.32 12.73
CA GLN A 273 -21.67 -36.26 11.62
C GLN A 273 -22.77 -37.28 11.95
N GLU A 274 -22.79 -37.80 13.18
CA GLU A 274 -23.84 -38.71 13.66
C GLU A 274 -25.21 -38.02 13.71
N SER A 275 -25.29 -36.81 14.27
CA SER A 275 -26.53 -36.03 14.33
C SER A 275 -27.06 -35.68 12.93
N ASN A 276 -26.19 -35.26 12.02
CA ASN A 276 -26.57 -34.96 10.64
C ASN A 276 -27.08 -36.19 9.90
N ARG A 277 -26.41 -37.34 10.08
CA ARG A 277 -26.86 -38.60 9.49
C ARG A 277 -28.24 -39.00 10.03
N ALA A 278 -28.46 -38.90 11.34
CA ALA A 278 -29.74 -39.20 11.96
C ALA A 278 -30.86 -38.27 11.46
N ARG A 279 -30.59 -36.96 11.30
CA ARG A 279 -31.54 -36.00 10.73
C ARG A 279 -31.90 -36.34 9.27
N GLN A 280 -30.92 -36.72 8.46
CA GLN A 280 -31.15 -37.16 7.07
C GLN A 280 -31.98 -38.45 7.02
N GLU A 281 -31.66 -39.44 7.86
CA GLU A 281 -32.42 -40.69 7.94
C GLU A 281 -33.87 -40.43 8.39
N SER A 282 -34.10 -39.55 9.36
CA SER A 282 -35.45 -39.16 9.80
C SER A 282 -36.25 -38.43 8.71
N GLU A 283 -35.63 -37.52 7.96
CA GLU A 283 -36.28 -36.84 6.83
C GLU A 283 -36.64 -37.81 5.71
N GLN A 284 -35.75 -38.77 5.40
CA GLN A 284 -36.02 -39.80 4.41
C GLN A 284 -37.22 -40.66 4.82
N VAL A 285 -37.27 -41.12 6.08
CA VAL A 285 -38.41 -41.87 6.61
C VAL A 285 -39.71 -41.07 6.52
N ARG A 286 -39.66 -39.75 6.76
CA ARG A 286 -40.82 -38.86 6.63
C ARG A 286 -41.30 -38.73 5.17
N ILE A 287 -40.36 -38.61 4.23
CA ILE A 287 -40.67 -38.55 2.78
C ILE A 287 -41.29 -39.87 2.32
N ASP A 288 -40.70 -41.00 2.71
CA ASP A 288 -41.19 -42.34 2.34
C ASP A 288 -42.58 -42.64 2.96
N ALA A 289 -42.89 -42.07 4.13
CA ALA A 289 -44.22 -42.19 4.74
C ALA A 289 -45.31 -41.34 4.06
N LEU A 290 -44.91 -40.35 3.24
CA LEU A 290 -45.81 -39.47 2.49
C LEU A 290 -46.00 -39.91 1.02
N SER A 291 -45.22 -40.90 0.55
CA SER A 291 -45.34 -41.51 -0.78
C SER A 291 -46.18 -42.78 -0.77
#